data_AF-A0A1R3IQU2-F1
#
_entry.id   AF-A0A1R3IQU2-F1
#
_cell.length_a   1.000
_cell.length_b   1.000
_cell.length_c   1.000
_cell.angle_alpha   90.00
_cell.angle_beta   90.00
_cell.angle_gamma   90.00
#
_symmetry.space_group_name_H-M   'P 1'
#
loop_
_entity.id
_entity.type
_entity.pdbx_description
1 polymer ?
#
loop_
_entity_poly.entity_id
_entity_poly.type
_entity_poly.pdbx_seq_one_letter_code
_entity_poly.pdbx_strand_id
1 'polypeptide(L)'
;MNHSMRLAIFNTFVSLKLLAIAETRFASVIIMLKRLKLIKQGLQQMVISEEWSSYREDDVCKARRVKEIILDDEWWDQVDYIVSFTDPIYEMLRIMDTDRPTLHLFFEMWDEMIENVRETIFNHERKKEDKRSPFL
;
A
#
# COMPACT_ATOMS: atom_id res chain seq x y z
N MET A 1 -25.94 2.57 -13.68
CA MET A 1 -24.82 2.05 -12.86
C MET A 1 -23.53 2.20 -13.66
N ASN A 2 -22.88 3.37 -13.56
CA ASN A 2 -21.85 3.83 -14.51
C ASN A 2 -20.42 3.43 -14.05
N HIS A 3 -20.23 2.18 -13.60
CA HIS A 3 -18.90 1.66 -13.19
C HIS A 3 -17.86 1.72 -14.33
N SER A 4 -18.34 1.67 -15.59
CA SER A 4 -17.52 1.82 -16.78
C SER A 4 -16.80 3.17 -16.85
N MET A 5 -17.41 4.24 -16.33
CA MET A 5 -16.85 5.59 -16.46
C MET A 5 -15.69 5.82 -15.49
N ARG A 6 -15.82 5.37 -14.22
CA ARG A 6 -14.72 5.43 -13.24
C ARG A 6 -13.52 4.59 -13.67
N LEU A 7 -13.78 3.41 -14.22
CA LEU A 7 -12.73 2.53 -14.73
C LEU A 7 -12.06 3.12 -15.99
N ALA A 8 -12.82 3.78 -16.86
CA ALA A 8 -12.27 4.49 -18.02
C ALA A 8 -11.34 5.63 -17.60
N ILE A 9 -11.78 6.49 -16.67
CA ILE A 9 -10.96 7.57 -16.11
C ILE A 9 -9.69 6.97 -15.45
N PHE A 10 -9.84 5.93 -14.64
CA PHE A 10 -8.70 5.25 -14.01
C PHE A 10 -7.67 4.76 -15.04
N ASN A 11 -8.11 4.10 -16.12
CA ASN A 11 -7.22 3.59 -17.16
C ASN A 11 -6.51 4.71 -17.95
N THR A 12 -7.02 5.94 -17.94
CA THR A 12 -6.35 7.11 -18.55
C THR A 12 -5.11 7.54 -17.77
N PHE A 13 -5.14 7.42 -16.44
CA PHE A 13 -4.06 7.89 -15.57
C PHE A 13 -3.17 6.76 -15.02
N VAL A 14 -3.67 5.52 -15.03
CA VAL A 14 -2.99 4.36 -14.46
C VAL A 14 -2.93 3.23 -15.48
N SER A 15 -1.72 2.85 -15.90
CA SER A 15 -1.49 1.72 -16.81
C SER A 15 -1.59 0.35 -16.14
N LEU A 16 -1.42 0.33 -14.80
CA LEU A 16 -1.45 -0.88 -13.98
C LEU A 16 -2.85 -1.14 -13.42
N LYS A 17 -3.41 -2.31 -13.73
CA LYS A 17 -4.65 -2.75 -13.09
C LYS A 17 -4.42 -3.03 -11.60
N LEU A 18 -5.38 -2.62 -10.78
CA LEU A 18 -5.53 -3.12 -9.42
C LEU A 18 -5.87 -4.61 -9.47
N LEU A 19 -5.34 -5.39 -8.52
CA LEU A 19 -5.56 -6.82 -8.48
C LEU A 19 -6.88 -7.11 -7.75
N ALA A 20 -7.70 -7.99 -8.30
CA ALA A 20 -8.78 -8.61 -7.55
C ALA A 20 -8.23 -9.92 -6.97
N ILE A 21 -7.64 -9.85 -5.78
CA ILE A 21 -7.06 -11.02 -5.12
C ILE A 21 -8.16 -11.74 -4.34
N ALA A 22 -8.28 -13.05 -4.53
CA ALA A 22 -9.20 -13.88 -3.75
C ALA A 22 -8.78 -13.89 -2.27
N GLU A 23 -9.76 -13.81 -1.35
CA GLU A 23 -9.52 -13.75 0.11
C GLU A 23 -8.72 -14.95 0.65
N THR A 24 -8.67 -16.06 -0.08
CA THR A 24 -8.04 -17.32 0.33
C THR A 24 -6.52 -17.34 0.28
N ARG A 25 -5.86 -16.27 -0.18
CA ARG A 25 -4.39 -16.18 -0.24
C ARG A 25 -3.84 -15.26 0.86
N PHE A 26 -2.94 -15.81 1.68
CA PHE A 26 -2.16 -15.06 2.66
C PHE A 26 -1.54 -13.79 2.01
N ALA A 27 -1.46 -12.71 2.77
CA ALA A 27 -0.91 -11.42 2.33
C ALA A 27 -1.63 -10.71 1.17
N SER A 28 -2.88 -11.08 0.83
CA SER A 28 -3.68 -10.39 -0.20
C SER A 28 -3.77 -8.87 0.03
N VAL A 29 -4.04 -8.45 1.26
CA VAL A 29 -4.09 -7.02 1.65
C VAL A 29 -2.75 -6.32 1.44
N ILE A 30 -1.63 -6.96 1.81
CA ILE A 30 -0.29 -6.38 1.68
C ILE A 30 0.12 -6.25 0.21
N ILE A 31 -0.16 -7.27 -0.61
CA ILE A 31 0.09 -7.23 -2.05
C ILE A 31 -0.73 -6.10 -2.70
N MET A 32 -1.98 -5.92 -2.26
CA MET A 32 -2.82 -4.82 -2.70
C MET A 32 -2.25 -3.45 -2.31
N LEU A 33 -1.78 -3.28 -1.08
CA LEU A 33 -1.15 -2.03 -0.63
C LEU A 33 0.13 -1.73 -1.43
N LYS A 34 0.98 -2.74 -1.68
CA LYS A 34 2.17 -2.60 -2.55
C LYS A 34 1.78 -2.15 -3.96
N ARG A 35 0.76 -2.77 -4.55
CA ARG A 35 0.23 -2.40 -5.88
C ARG A 35 -0.35 -0.99 -5.88
N LEU A 36 -1.06 -0.61 -4.82
CA LEU A 36 -1.66 0.70 -4.66
C LEU A 36 -0.60 1.80 -4.59
N LYS A 37 0.50 1.55 -3.86
CA LYS A 37 1.66 2.45 -3.80
C LYS A 37 2.28 2.69 -5.18
N LEU A 38 2.44 1.64 -6.00
CA LEU A 38 2.99 1.76 -7.35
C LEU A 38 2.18 2.70 -8.26
N ILE A 39 0.87 2.80 -8.01
CA ILE A 39 -0.02 3.65 -8.80
C ILE A 39 -0.37 4.98 -8.11
N LYS A 40 0.27 5.31 -6.98
CA LYS A 40 0.02 6.52 -6.18
C LYS A 40 -0.03 7.78 -7.06
N GLN A 41 1.00 7.99 -7.89
CA GLN A 41 1.09 9.19 -8.74
C GLN A 41 -0.07 9.29 -9.73
N GLY A 42 -0.43 8.18 -10.39
CA GLY A 42 -1.57 8.17 -11.32
C GLY A 42 -2.91 8.38 -10.61
N LEU A 43 -3.07 7.85 -9.39
CA LEU A 43 -4.24 8.13 -8.55
C LEU A 43 -4.33 9.60 -8.13
N GLN A 44 -3.22 10.22 -7.75
CA GLN A 44 -3.17 11.64 -7.40
C GLN A 44 -3.53 12.53 -8.59
N GLN A 45 -2.99 12.23 -9.77
CA GLN A 45 -3.34 12.95 -11.01
C GLN A 45 -4.83 12.77 -11.36
N MET A 46 -5.36 11.55 -11.22
CA MET A 46 -6.77 11.26 -11.46
C MET A 46 -7.69 12.08 -10.56
N VAL A 47 -7.46 12.17 -9.25
CA VAL A 47 -8.37 12.89 -8.33
C VAL A 47 -8.29 14.42 -8.43
N ILE A 48 -7.24 14.94 -9.08
CA ILE A 48 -7.05 16.37 -9.35
C ILE A 48 -7.67 16.76 -10.71
N SER A 49 -7.94 15.80 -11.59
CA SER A 49 -8.38 16.05 -12.95
C SER A 49 -9.80 16.67 -13.05
N GLU A 50 -10.06 17.36 -14.17
CA GLU A 50 -11.39 17.94 -14.46
C GLU A 50 -12.42 16.85 -14.75
N GLU A 51 -11.99 15.72 -15.31
CA GLU A 51 -12.82 14.53 -15.57
C GLU A 51 -13.32 13.91 -14.26
N TRP A 52 -12.50 13.92 -13.20
CA TRP A 52 -12.93 13.50 -11.86
C TRP A 52 -13.85 14.53 -11.19
N SER A 53 -13.62 15.82 -11.44
CA SER A 53 -14.41 16.91 -10.85
C SER A 53 -15.80 17.08 -11.52
N SER A 54 -15.91 16.72 -12.79
CA SER A 54 -17.17 16.65 -13.54
C SER A 54 -17.99 15.40 -13.20
N TYR A 55 -17.39 14.41 -12.53
CA TYR A 55 -18.08 13.22 -12.02
C TYR A 55 -19.01 13.58 -10.85
N ARG A 56 -20.25 14.00 -11.16
CA ARG A 56 -21.23 14.48 -10.17
C ARG A 56 -22.39 13.54 -9.86
N GLU A 57 -22.54 12.42 -10.57
CA GLU A 57 -23.88 11.81 -10.68
C GLU A 57 -24.27 10.77 -9.60
N ASP A 58 -23.33 10.07 -8.93
CA ASP A 58 -23.74 8.93 -8.08
C ASP A 58 -23.42 9.06 -6.57
N ASP A 59 -22.34 9.74 -6.15
CA ASP A 59 -22.00 9.83 -4.70
C ASP A 59 -20.87 10.85 -4.39
N VAL A 60 -21.19 12.15 -4.43
CA VAL A 60 -20.21 13.26 -4.24
C VAL A 60 -19.46 13.15 -2.91
N CYS A 61 -20.13 12.70 -1.84
CA CYS A 61 -19.52 12.52 -0.53
C CYS A 61 -18.41 11.44 -0.54
N LYS A 62 -18.64 10.31 -1.21
CA LYS A 62 -17.63 9.25 -1.32
C LYS A 62 -16.46 9.68 -2.21
N ALA A 63 -16.74 10.36 -3.33
CA ALA A 63 -15.70 10.87 -4.22
C ALA A 63 -14.79 11.90 -3.51
N ARG A 64 -15.38 12.78 -2.70
CA ARG A 64 -14.64 13.70 -1.84
C ARG A 64 -13.77 12.97 -0.84
N ARG A 65 -14.31 11.97 -0.14
CA ARG A 65 -13.55 11.19 0.85
C ARG A 65 -12.35 10.46 0.21
N VAL A 66 -12.55 9.90 -0.97
CA VAL A 66 -11.47 9.24 -1.74
C VAL A 66 -10.38 10.24 -2.12
N LYS A 67 -10.76 11.44 -2.56
CA LYS A 67 -9.81 12.52 -2.87
C LYS A 67 -9.02 12.96 -1.64
N GLU A 68 -9.68 13.12 -0.49
CA GLU A 68 -9.02 13.47 0.77
C GLU A 68 -7.98 12.41 1.16
N ILE A 69 -8.32 11.12 1.09
CA ILE A 69 -7.39 10.03 1.45
C ILE A 69 -6.22 9.94 0.46
N ILE A 70 -6.46 10.04 -0.85
CA ILE A 70 -5.41 9.91 -1.88
C ILE A 70 -4.41 11.08 -1.82
N LEU A 71 -4.83 12.24 -1.36
CA LEU A 71 -3.98 13.43 -1.22
C LEU A 71 -3.36 13.58 0.18
N ASP A 72 -3.70 12.70 1.12
CA ASP A 72 -3.16 12.72 2.47
C ASP A 72 -1.78 12.04 2.52
N ASP A 73 -0.73 12.84 2.68
CA ASP A 73 0.64 12.35 2.78
C ASP A 73 0.90 11.55 4.07
N GLU A 74 0.22 11.89 5.18
CA GLU A 74 0.35 11.11 6.42
C GLU A 74 -0.27 9.72 6.26
N TRP A 75 -1.37 9.63 5.53
CA TRP A 75 -1.96 8.34 5.18
C TRP A 75 -1.02 7.49 4.32
N TRP A 76 -0.33 8.08 3.34
CA TRP A 76 0.68 7.38 2.55
C TRP A 76 1.90 6.97 3.37
N ASP A 77 2.36 7.79 4.32
CA ASP A 77 3.41 7.42 5.27
C ASP A 77 3.01 6.19 6.09
N GLN A 78 1.74 6.08 6.50
CA GLN A 78 1.23 4.90 7.21
C GLN A 78 1.19 3.67 6.31
N VAL A 79 0.76 3.80 5.05
CA VAL A 79 0.80 2.71 4.06
C VAL A 79 2.23 2.24 3.85
N ASP A 80 3.18 3.17 3.72
CA ASP A 80 4.60 2.88 3.55
C ASP A 80 5.19 2.14 4.74
N TYR A 81 4.79 2.54 5.95
CA TYR A 81 5.17 1.84 7.17
C TYR A 81 4.64 0.41 7.20
N ILE A 82 3.34 0.20 6.92
CA ILE A 82 2.73 -1.13 6.90
C ILE A 82 3.41 -2.03 5.87
N VAL A 83 3.68 -1.50 4.66
CA VAL A 83 4.37 -2.24 3.62
C VAL A 83 5.78 -2.61 4.06
N SER A 84 6.55 -1.66 4.62
CA SER A 84 7.92 -1.91 5.09
C SER A 84 7.96 -2.94 6.23
N PHE A 85 7.04 -2.83 7.19
CA PHE A 85 6.94 -3.76 8.32
C PHE A 85 6.60 -5.18 7.89
N THR A 86 5.76 -5.34 6.86
CA THR A 86 5.33 -6.65 6.37
C THR A 86 6.22 -7.24 5.29
N ASP A 87 7.17 -6.47 4.75
CA ASP A 87 8.05 -6.91 3.66
C ASP A 87 8.94 -8.09 4.07
N PRO A 88 9.65 -8.07 5.23
CA PRO A 88 10.50 -9.18 5.64
C PRO A 88 9.70 -10.48 5.90
N ILE A 89 8.50 -10.35 6.47
CA ILE A 89 7.58 -11.48 6.71
C ILE A 89 7.16 -12.10 5.38
N TYR A 90 6.78 -11.26 4.42
CA TYR A 90 6.34 -11.72 3.11
C TYR A 90 7.47 -12.41 2.34
N GLU A 91 8.69 -11.87 2.37
CA GLU A 91 9.83 -12.44 1.65
C GLU A 91 10.26 -13.79 2.26
N MET A 92 10.30 -13.89 3.59
CA MET A 92 10.54 -15.15 4.29
C MET A 92 9.54 -16.23 3.85
N LEU A 93 8.24 -15.91 3.88
CA LEU A 93 7.19 -16.86 3.49
C LEU A 93 7.26 -17.25 2.01
N ARG A 94 7.59 -16.31 1.13
CA ARG A 94 7.77 -16.57 -0.30
C ARG A 94 8.88 -17.58 -0.56
N ILE A 95 10.01 -17.46 0.15
CA ILE A 95 11.13 -18.40 0.02
C ILE A 95 10.74 -19.79 0.54
N MET A 96 9.96 -19.85 1.62
CA MET A 96 9.46 -21.10 2.20
C MET A 96 8.40 -21.81 1.36
N ASP A 97 7.63 -21.05 0.58
CA ASP A 97 6.63 -21.58 -0.36
C ASP A 97 7.25 -22.19 -1.63
N THR A 98 8.58 -22.33 -1.69
CA THR A 98 9.27 -23.00 -2.81
C THR A 98 9.46 -24.49 -2.54
N ASP A 99 9.46 -25.32 -3.60
CA ASP A 99 9.70 -26.77 -3.53
C ASP A 99 11.15 -27.17 -3.14
N ARG A 100 11.95 -26.22 -2.62
CA ARG A 100 13.33 -26.45 -2.21
C ARG A 100 13.37 -26.93 -0.76
N PRO A 101 14.34 -27.76 -0.36
CA PRO A 101 14.50 -28.17 1.03
C PRO A 101 15.02 -27.01 1.88
N THR A 102 14.16 -26.09 2.27
CA THR A 102 14.48 -24.83 2.97
C THR A 102 14.41 -24.95 4.49
N LEU A 103 14.01 -26.10 5.04
CA LEU A 103 13.85 -26.29 6.49
C LEU A 103 15.12 -25.95 7.29
N HIS A 104 16.30 -26.27 6.74
CA HIS A 104 17.59 -25.95 7.38
C HIS A 104 17.88 -24.44 7.42
N LEU A 105 17.27 -23.65 6.54
CA LEU A 105 17.38 -22.18 6.49
C LEU A 105 16.26 -21.50 7.29
N PHE A 106 15.25 -22.25 7.75
CA PHE A 106 14.06 -21.69 8.39
C PHE A 106 14.41 -20.80 9.58
N PHE A 107 15.28 -21.30 10.47
CA PHE A 107 15.64 -20.59 11.69
C PHE A 107 16.46 -19.34 11.42
N GLU A 108 17.42 -19.42 10.48
CA GLU A 108 18.24 -18.27 10.07
C GLU A 108 17.36 -17.17 9.46
N MET A 109 16.47 -17.53 8.53
CA MET A 109 15.54 -16.59 7.92
C MET A 109 14.51 -16.02 8.92
N TRP A 110 14.10 -16.82 9.92
CA TRP A 110 13.19 -16.37 10.97
C TRP A 110 13.85 -15.30 11.84
N ASP A 111 15.10 -15.53 12.26
CA ASP A 111 15.86 -14.57 13.07
C ASP A 111 16.12 -13.28 12.28
N GLU A 112 16.55 -13.39 11.02
CA GLU A 112 16.75 -12.24 10.13
C GLU A 112 15.44 -11.44 9.91
N MET A 113 14.32 -12.14 9.72
CA MET A 113 13.00 -11.52 9.60
C MET A 113 12.65 -10.73 10.87
N ILE A 114 12.86 -11.31 12.06
CA ILE A 114 12.59 -10.63 13.34
C ILE A 114 13.46 -9.38 13.48
N GLU A 115 14.76 -9.46 13.15
CA GLU A 115 15.68 -8.33 13.21
C GLU A 115 15.22 -7.19 12.29
N ASN A 116 14.94 -7.49 11.03
CA ASN A 116 14.46 -6.51 10.04
C ASN A 116 13.13 -5.86 10.46
N VAL A 117 12.22 -6.64 11.04
CA VAL A 117 10.94 -6.12 11.57
C VAL A 117 11.18 -5.18 12.75
N ARG A 118 12.05 -5.55 13.69
CA ARG A 118 12.40 -4.72 14.85
C ARG A 118 13.05 -3.42 14.40
N GLU A 119 13.97 -3.48 13.45
CA GLU A 119 14.62 -2.29 12.88
C GLU A 119 13.60 -1.36 12.23
N THR A 120 12.64 -1.91 11.47
CA THR A 120 11.58 -1.13 10.83
C THR A 120 10.69 -0.42 11.86
N ILE A 121 10.32 -1.11 12.95
CA ILE A 121 9.56 -0.51 14.06
C ILE A 121 10.36 0.62 14.70
N PHE A 122 11.61 0.34 15.09
CA PHE A 122 12.48 1.31 15.76
C PHE A 122 12.67 2.59 14.94
N ASN A 123 12.94 2.43 13.64
CA ASN A 123 13.10 3.56 12.72
C ASN A 123 11.81 4.38 12.57
N HIS A 124 10.64 3.75 12.63
CA HIS A 124 9.36 4.45 12.57
C HIS A 124 9.04 5.19 13.87
N GLU A 125 9.33 4.60 15.02
CA GLU A 125 9.14 5.23 16.33
C GLU A 125 10.05 6.45 16.50
N ARG A 126 11.33 6.34 16.14
CA ARG A 126 12.28 7.47 16.18
C ARG A 126 11.82 8.64 15.29
N LYS A 127 11.33 8.35 14.08
CA LYS A 127 10.76 9.37 13.18
C LYS A 127 9.53 10.06 13.78
N LYS A 128 8.72 9.37 14.59
CA LYS A 128 7.57 9.98 15.29
C LYS A 128 8.01 10.91 16.42
N GLU A 129 9.09 10.59 17.12
CA GLU A 129 9.66 11.43 18.18
C GLU A 129 10.27 12.73 17.61
N ASP A 130 10.99 12.64 16.49
CA ASP A 130 11.52 13.80 15.77
C ASP A 130 10.38 14.71 15.26
N LYS A 131 9.31 14.14 14.69
CA LYS A 131 8.11 14.92 14.26
C LYS A 131 7.34 15.54 15.44
N ARG A 132 7.39 14.94 16.64
CA ARG A 132 6.76 15.47 17.87
C ARG A 132 7.56 16.59 18.54
N SER A 133 8.80 16.81 18.12
CA SER A 133 9.69 17.81 18.70
C SER A 133 9.91 18.99 17.74
N PRO A 134 8.88 19.79 17.38
CA PRO A 134 9.07 20.98 16.54
C PRO A 134 9.72 22.16 17.30
N PHE A 135 10.13 21.96 18.56
CA PHE A 135 10.76 22.96 19.41
C PHE A 135 12.01 22.40 20.10
N LEU A 136 13.04 22.14 19.29
CA LEU A 136 14.45 22.28 19.66
C LEU A 136 15.14 23.06 18.54
#